data_AF-A0A2S2PNF6-F1
#
_entry.id   AF-A0A2S2PNF6-F1
#
_cell.length_a   1.000
_cell.length_b   1.000
_cell.length_c   1.000
_cell.angle_alpha   90.00
_cell.angle_beta   90.00
_cell.angle_gamma   90.00
#
_symmetry.space_group_name_H-M   'P 1'
#
loop_
_entity.id
_entity.type
_entity.pdbx_description
1 polymer ?
#
loop_
_entity_poly.entity_id
_entity_poly.type
_entity_poly.pdbx_seq_one_letter_code
_entity_poly.pdbx_strand_id
1 'polypeptide(L)'
;MSSENIEKLRCLLAQGTGHKRMDDDLFKKFDNSRRIYTVAGVFEIFKKSEEKKSADSFLCNVDGCVSSFTSMADYDSHYNSNHRYTCSYCRKLLQSAHLLDLHLSELHDNFFKACSEKKPMFKCFVETCQTLFWNSEERKTHCIDIHKMPKSFLRHYANKKNHKKNQKIKHAEPPNLEGMLDSNMVID
;
A
#
# COMPACT_ATOMS: atom_id res chain seq x y z
N MET A 1 27.89 -41.52 -26.92
CA MET A 1 27.20 -41.98 -25.69
C MET A 1 27.33 -43.49 -25.63
N SER A 2 28.01 -44.05 -24.63
CA SER A 2 28.20 -45.51 -24.51
C SER A 2 26.85 -46.23 -24.43
N SER A 3 26.73 -47.44 -25.01
CA SER A 3 25.46 -48.19 -25.00
C SER A 3 24.94 -48.42 -23.58
N GLU A 4 25.86 -48.54 -22.62
CA GLU A 4 25.58 -48.67 -21.19
C GLU A 4 24.84 -47.47 -20.59
N ASN A 5 25.10 -46.26 -21.08
CA ASN A 5 24.42 -45.05 -20.60
C ASN A 5 23.00 -44.94 -21.16
N ILE A 6 22.79 -45.43 -22.38
CA ILE A 6 21.46 -45.48 -23.01
C ILE A 6 20.57 -46.50 -22.28
N GLU A 7 21.14 -47.63 -21.86
CA GLU A 7 20.43 -48.65 -21.11
C GLU A 7 20.04 -48.17 -19.70
N LYS A 8 20.94 -47.45 -19.02
CA LYS A 8 20.63 -46.78 -17.74
C LYS A 8 19.53 -45.73 -17.89
N LEU A 9 19.54 -44.95 -18.97
CA LEU A 9 18.48 -43.97 -19.26
C LEU A 9 17.13 -44.64 -19.51
N ARG A 10 17.10 -45.78 -20.21
CA ARG A 10 15.86 -46.56 -20.42
C ARG A 10 15.30 -47.11 -19.11
N CYS A 11 16.15 -47.65 -18.22
CA CYS A 11 15.73 -48.08 -16.89
C CYS A 11 15.16 -46.93 -16.05
N LEU A 12 15.79 -45.75 -16.10
CA LEU A 12 15.30 -44.56 -15.38
C LEU A 12 13.95 -44.06 -15.91
N LEU A 13 13.74 -44.08 -17.23
CA LEU A 13 12.46 -43.71 -17.83
C LEU A 13 11.36 -44.75 -17.55
N ALA A 14 11.71 -46.04 -17.52
CA ALA A 14 10.78 -47.12 -17.16
C ALA A 14 10.34 -47.06 -15.69
N GLN A 15 11.22 -46.65 -14.76
CA GLN A 15 10.92 -46.50 -13.34
C GLN A 15 10.44 -45.08 -12.96
N GLY A 16 10.46 -44.15 -13.91
CA GLY A 16 10.24 -42.71 -13.72
C GLY A 16 8.85 -42.22 -14.07
N THR A 17 7.93 -43.10 -14.46
CA THR A 17 6.58 -42.69 -14.91
C THR A 17 5.50 -43.12 -13.91
N GLY A 18 4.81 -42.14 -13.33
CA GLY A 18 3.69 -42.34 -12.40
C GLY A 18 3.72 -41.40 -11.18
N HIS A 19 2.57 -41.23 -10.52
CA HIS A 19 2.48 -40.52 -9.24
C HIS A 19 3.15 -41.36 -8.15
N LYS A 20 4.35 -40.95 -7.74
CA LYS A 20 5.14 -41.62 -6.70
C LYS A 20 4.63 -41.22 -5.32
N ARG A 21 4.43 -42.20 -4.44
CA ARG A 21 3.91 -41.97 -3.09
C ARG A 21 5.03 -41.39 -2.23
N MET A 22 4.69 -40.50 -1.31
CA MET A 22 5.67 -39.85 -0.40
C MET A 22 6.47 -40.85 0.45
N ASP A 23 5.99 -42.09 0.58
CA ASP A 23 6.63 -43.20 1.30
C ASP A 23 7.51 -44.11 0.41
N ASP A 24 7.97 -43.64 -0.74
CA ASP A 24 8.88 -44.42 -1.59
C ASP A 24 10.27 -44.59 -0.97
N ASP A 25 10.77 -45.83 -0.89
CA ASP A 25 12.08 -46.16 -0.32
C ASP A 25 13.25 -45.48 -1.03
N LEU A 26 13.08 -45.21 -2.34
CA LEU A 26 14.06 -44.52 -3.17
C LEU A 26 14.16 -43.03 -2.77
N PHE A 27 13.02 -42.40 -2.44
CA PHE A 27 12.98 -41.04 -1.91
C PHE A 27 13.47 -40.99 -0.46
N LYS A 28 13.12 -41.96 0.40
CA LYS A 28 13.64 -42.03 1.79
C LYS A 28 15.16 -42.13 1.84
N LYS A 29 15.78 -42.95 0.98
CA LYS A 29 17.25 -43.04 0.91
C LYS A 29 17.89 -41.72 0.51
N PHE A 30 17.29 -41.02 -0.45
CA PHE A 30 17.80 -39.72 -0.91
C PHE A 30 17.56 -38.60 0.11
N ASP A 31 16.38 -38.56 0.74
CA ASP A 31 16.03 -37.59 1.77
C ASP A 31 16.85 -37.80 3.05
N ASN A 32 17.12 -39.05 3.46
CA ASN A 32 18.07 -39.32 4.55
C ASN A 32 19.49 -38.84 4.22
N SER A 33 19.91 -38.94 2.95
CA SER A 33 21.25 -38.53 2.53
C SER A 33 21.40 -37.03 2.36
N ARG A 34 20.35 -36.30 1.96
CA ARG A 34 20.44 -34.85 1.66
C ARG A 34 19.65 -33.96 2.63
N ARG A 35 18.75 -34.53 3.42
CA ARG A 35 17.86 -33.88 4.40
C ARG A 35 17.15 -32.62 3.87
N ILE A 36 16.81 -32.63 2.58
CA ILE A 36 16.26 -31.44 1.91
C ILE A 36 14.82 -31.18 2.37
N TYR A 37 14.06 -32.23 2.71
CA TYR A 37 12.66 -32.13 3.11
C TYR A 37 12.42 -32.43 4.60
N THR A 38 13.48 -32.57 5.39
CA THR A 38 13.35 -32.77 6.84
C THR A 38 13.01 -31.45 7.50
N VAL A 39 11.72 -31.21 7.74
CA VAL A 39 11.27 -30.08 8.58
C VAL A 39 11.62 -30.44 10.02
N ALA A 40 12.82 -30.07 10.46
CA ALA A 40 13.13 -30.01 11.88
C ALA A 40 12.23 -28.91 12.47
N GLY A 41 11.09 -29.31 13.02
CA GLY A 41 10.23 -28.40 13.75
C GLY A 41 11.04 -27.79 14.89
N VAL A 42 11.47 -26.54 14.72
CA VAL A 42 12.05 -25.75 15.81
C VAL A 42 10.88 -25.40 16.71
N PHE A 43 10.53 -26.31 17.61
CA PHE A 43 9.68 -26.00 18.74
C PHE A 43 10.60 -25.50 19.85
N GLU A 44 10.89 -24.20 19.85
CA GLU A 44 11.35 -23.54 21.07
C GLU A 44 10.20 -23.60 22.08
N ILE A 45 10.22 -24.62 22.93
CA ILE A 45 9.42 -24.63 24.15
C ILE A 45 10.08 -23.60 25.07
N PHE A 46 9.68 -22.33 24.93
CA PHE A 46 10.08 -21.28 25.84
C PHE A 46 9.63 -21.67 27.24
N LYS A 47 10.59 -22.09 28.06
CA LYS A 47 10.39 -22.35 29.49
C LYS A 47 9.97 -21.02 30.10
N LYS A 48 8.68 -20.88 30.45
CA LYS A 48 8.11 -19.67 31.06
C LYS A 48 8.82 -19.44 32.39
N SER A 49 9.85 -18.60 32.39
CA SER A 49 10.44 -18.08 33.62
C SER A 49 9.42 -17.17 34.28
N GLU A 50 9.04 -17.52 35.52
CA GLU A 50 8.29 -16.64 36.39
C GLU A 50 9.20 -15.54 36.93
N GLU A 51 9.60 -14.64 36.03
CA GLU A 51 10.14 -13.35 36.42
C GLU A 51 9.01 -12.34 36.27
N LYS A 52 8.76 -11.56 37.32
CA LYS A 52 7.79 -10.46 37.32
C LYS A 52 8.17 -9.48 36.20
N LYS A 53 7.58 -9.66 35.02
CA LYS A 53 7.73 -8.75 33.89
C LYS A 53 7.27 -7.37 34.32
N SER A 54 8.22 -6.46 34.56
CA SER A 54 7.95 -5.03 34.37
C SER A 54 7.25 -4.91 33.03
N ALA A 55 6.10 -4.24 32.97
CA ALA A 55 5.34 -4.14 31.73
C ALA A 55 6.24 -3.52 30.66
N ASP A 56 6.78 -4.35 29.76
CA ASP A 56 7.63 -3.89 28.66
C ASP A 56 6.76 -2.98 27.80
N SER A 57 7.02 -1.68 27.91
CA SER A 57 6.36 -0.70 27.07
C SER A 57 6.88 -0.82 25.65
N PHE A 58 5.99 -0.84 24.67
CA PHE A 58 6.31 -0.90 23.25
C PHE A 58 5.81 0.35 22.53
N LEU A 59 6.39 0.66 21.38
CA LEU A 59 6.05 1.84 20.58
C LEU A 59 5.00 1.52 19.52
N CYS A 60 4.28 2.55 19.09
CA CYS A 60 3.46 2.47 17.89
C CYS A 60 4.33 2.19 16.66
N ASN A 61 3.87 1.28 15.79
CA ASN A 61 4.59 0.88 14.58
C ASN A 61 4.30 1.77 13.36
N VAL A 62 3.49 2.82 13.49
CA VAL A 62 3.14 3.72 12.40
C VAL A 62 4.23 4.78 12.25
N ASP A 63 4.76 4.94 11.02
CA ASP A 63 5.79 5.93 10.69
C ASP A 63 5.41 7.33 11.18
N GLY A 64 6.27 7.93 12.01
CA GLY A 64 6.06 9.26 12.57
C GLY A 64 5.15 9.32 13.81
N CYS A 65 4.66 8.19 14.31
CA CYS A 65 3.99 8.11 15.61
C CYS A 65 5.01 7.80 16.73
N VAL A 66 4.93 8.56 17.83
CA VAL A 66 5.84 8.42 18.99
C VAL A 66 5.13 7.91 20.25
N SER A 67 3.89 7.44 20.13
CA SER A 67 3.12 6.94 21.26
C SER A 67 3.66 5.59 21.74
N SER A 68 3.78 5.42 23.05
CA SER A 68 4.18 4.19 23.72
C SER A 68 3.03 3.61 24.54
N PHE A 69 2.98 2.28 24.64
CA PHE A 69 1.91 1.54 25.29
C PHE A 69 2.47 0.38 26.12
N THR A 70 1.83 0.07 27.23
CA THR A 70 2.12 -1.12 28.06
C THR A 70 1.09 -2.23 27.87
N SER A 71 -0.09 -1.88 27.30
CA SER A 71 -1.20 -2.78 27.03
C SER A 71 -1.54 -2.78 25.54
N MET A 72 -1.85 -3.96 25.01
CA MET A 72 -2.32 -4.10 23.63
C MET A 72 -3.67 -3.40 23.40
N ALA A 73 -4.55 -3.39 24.40
CA ALA A 73 -5.85 -2.73 24.29
C ALA A 73 -5.72 -1.20 24.09
N ASP A 74 -4.75 -0.57 24.75
CA ASP A 74 -4.50 0.87 24.61
C ASP A 74 -3.91 1.19 23.23
N TYR A 75 -3.02 0.33 22.73
CA TYR A 75 -2.49 0.42 21.37
C TYR A 75 -3.60 0.29 20.31
N ASP A 76 -4.49 -0.69 20.44
CA ASP A 76 -5.59 -0.90 19.49
C ASP A 76 -6.54 0.31 19.45
N SER A 77 -6.89 0.85 20.62
CA SER A 77 -7.71 2.06 20.73
C SER A 77 -7.02 3.28 20.09
N HIS A 78 -5.73 3.45 20.35
CA HIS A 78 -4.91 4.49 19.71
C HIS A 78 -4.88 4.33 18.19
N TYR A 79 -4.61 3.12 17.69
CA TYR A 79 -4.54 2.86 16.26
C TYR A 79 -5.88 3.13 15.58
N ASN A 80 -6.98 2.67 16.19
CA ASN A 80 -8.33 2.88 15.67
C ASN A 80 -8.74 4.35 15.59
N SER A 81 -8.31 5.17 16.55
CA SER A 81 -8.64 6.60 16.60
C SER A 81 -7.69 7.49 15.79
N ASN A 82 -6.42 7.10 15.61
CA ASN A 82 -5.39 7.98 15.05
C ASN A 82 -4.86 7.56 13.68
N HIS A 83 -4.93 6.26 13.33
CA HIS A 83 -4.23 5.72 12.15
C HIS A 83 -5.13 4.97 11.18
N ARG A 84 -6.27 4.46 11.66
CA ARG A 84 -7.14 3.53 10.92
C ARG A 84 -7.62 4.01 9.56
N TYR A 85 -7.80 5.32 9.39
CA TYR A 85 -8.29 5.94 8.16
C TYR A 85 -7.35 7.04 7.68
N THR A 86 -6.05 6.80 7.76
CA THR A 86 -5.02 7.73 7.30
C THR A 86 -4.68 7.51 5.83
N CYS A 87 -4.67 8.59 5.04
CA CYS A 87 -4.24 8.54 3.65
C CYS A 87 -2.73 8.25 3.54
N SER A 88 -2.35 7.27 2.73
CA SER A 88 -0.95 6.90 2.50
C SER A 88 -0.13 8.01 1.81
N TYR A 89 -0.76 8.82 0.95
CA TYR A 89 -0.08 9.85 0.16
C TYR A 89 0.13 11.15 0.93
N CYS A 90 -0.93 11.68 1.58
CA CYS A 90 -0.87 12.98 2.25
C CYS A 90 -0.91 12.91 3.79
N ARG A 91 -0.98 11.70 4.35
CA ARG A 91 -1.04 11.43 5.80
C ARG A 91 -2.19 12.14 6.53
N LYS A 92 -3.22 12.58 5.80
CA LYS A 92 -4.45 13.12 6.38
C LYS A 92 -5.27 12.00 7.02
N LEU A 93 -5.71 12.21 8.25
CA LEU A 93 -6.66 11.33 8.94
C LEU A 93 -8.10 11.69 8.55
N LEU A 94 -8.90 10.67 8.20
CA LEU A 94 -10.32 10.79 7.87
C LEU A 94 -11.17 10.10 8.95
N GLN A 95 -12.46 10.46 9.00
CA GLN A 95 -13.38 9.99 10.06
C GLN A 95 -14.01 8.63 9.79
N SER A 96 -13.92 8.12 8.56
CA SER A 96 -14.46 6.82 8.17
C SER A 96 -13.73 6.26 6.95
N ALA A 97 -13.90 4.96 6.69
CA ALA A 97 -13.39 4.30 5.49
C ALA A 97 -13.94 4.94 4.20
N HIS A 98 -15.26 5.16 4.14
CA HIS A 98 -15.91 5.80 3.00
C HIS A 98 -15.32 7.18 2.68
N LEU A 99 -15.04 8.00 3.71
CA LEU A 99 -14.44 9.31 3.51
C LEU A 99 -12.98 9.23 3.06
N LEU A 100 -12.24 8.20 3.49
CA LEU A 100 -10.90 7.92 2.98
C LEU A 100 -10.95 7.54 1.50
N ASP A 101 -11.89 6.69 1.09
CA ASP A 101 -12.03 6.29 -0.32
C ASP A 101 -12.42 7.47 -1.21
N LEU A 102 -13.37 8.30 -0.77
CA LEU A 102 -13.71 9.56 -1.44
C LEU A 102 -12.48 10.46 -1.56
N HIS A 103 -11.72 10.61 -0.49
CA HIS A 103 -10.48 11.40 -0.49
C HIS A 103 -9.45 10.87 -1.50
N LEU A 104 -9.20 9.55 -1.52
CA LEU A 104 -8.28 8.94 -2.47
C LEU A 104 -8.73 9.16 -3.91
N SER A 105 -10.01 8.93 -4.20
CA SER A 105 -10.56 9.13 -5.55
C SER A 105 -10.51 10.60 -5.98
N GLU A 106 -10.95 11.55 -5.15
CA GLU A 106 -11.06 12.95 -5.56
C GLU A 106 -9.72 13.70 -5.60
N LEU A 107 -8.73 13.28 -4.82
CA LEU A 107 -7.47 14.03 -4.66
C LEU A 107 -6.22 13.29 -5.16
N HIS A 108 -6.21 11.96 -5.13
CA HIS A 108 -5.04 11.16 -5.48
C HIS A 108 -5.24 10.33 -6.75
N ASP A 109 -6.46 10.26 -7.29
CA ASP A 109 -6.74 9.55 -8.53
C ASP A 109 -6.86 10.52 -9.74
N ASN A 110 -5.88 10.47 -10.64
CA ASN A 110 -5.90 11.21 -11.89
C ASN A 110 -7.05 10.78 -12.81
N PHE A 111 -7.49 9.52 -12.72
CA PHE A 111 -8.60 9.00 -13.50
C PHE A 111 -9.92 9.68 -13.11
N PHE A 112 -10.13 9.95 -11.82
CA PHE A 112 -11.28 10.69 -11.33
C PHE A 112 -11.40 12.05 -12.02
N LYS A 113 -10.29 12.80 -12.09
CA LYS A 113 -10.26 14.12 -12.74
C LYS A 113 -10.69 14.02 -14.20
N ALA A 114 -10.11 13.10 -14.97
CA ALA A 114 -10.44 12.91 -16.38
C ALA A 114 -11.89 12.46 -16.60
N CYS A 115 -12.43 11.62 -15.72
CA CYS A 115 -13.80 11.13 -15.85
C CYS A 115 -14.85 12.15 -15.38
N SER A 116 -14.53 12.98 -14.38
CA SER A 116 -15.47 13.97 -13.83
C SER A 116 -15.94 15.01 -14.85
N GLU A 117 -15.20 15.20 -15.93
CA GLU A 117 -15.58 16.07 -17.06
C GLU A 117 -16.67 15.45 -17.94
N LYS A 118 -16.78 14.12 -17.97
CA LYS A 118 -17.67 13.37 -18.88
C LYS A 118 -18.85 12.71 -18.18
N LYS A 119 -18.72 12.40 -16.89
CA LYS A 119 -19.75 11.73 -16.09
C LYS A 119 -19.73 12.19 -14.63
N PRO A 120 -20.87 12.13 -13.91
CA PRO A 120 -20.91 12.47 -12.50
C PRO A 120 -20.08 11.45 -11.70
N MET A 121 -19.13 11.94 -10.93
CA MET A 121 -18.17 11.12 -10.19
C MET A 121 -18.18 11.40 -8.69
N PHE A 122 -18.69 12.56 -8.25
CA PHE A 122 -18.68 12.94 -6.85
C PHE A 122 -19.76 12.15 -6.09
N LYS A 123 -19.34 11.20 -5.24
CA LYS A 123 -20.23 10.43 -4.36
C LYS A 123 -20.65 11.26 -3.14
N CYS A 124 -21.83 10.97 -2.59
CA CYS A 124 -22.28 11.55 -1.33
C CYS A 124 -21.33 11.19 -0.17
N PHE A 125 -21.22 12.05 0.85
CA PHE A 125 -20.42 11.78 2.05
C PHE A 125 -21.02 10.72 2.97
N VAL A 126 -22.29 10.36 2.79
CA VAL A 126 -22.97 9.31 3.53
C VAL A 126 -22.83 7.99 2.76
N GLU A 127 -22.28 6.96 3.40
CA GLU A 127 -21.99 5.65 2.79
C GLU A 127 -23.26 4.94 2.27
N THR A 128 -24.38 5.11 2.96
CA THR A 128 -25.67 4.54 2.56
C THR A 128 -26.37 5.33 1.44
N CYS A 129 -25.76 6.41 0.94
CA CYS A 129 -26.34 7.26 -0.10
C CYS A 129 -25.58 7.08 -1.42
N GLN A 130 -26.24 6.46 -2.41
CA GLN A 130 -25.65 6.16 -3.73
C GLN A 130 -25.73 7.31 -4.75
N THR A 131 -26.20 8.50 -4.35
CA THR A 131 -26.33 9.63 -5.28
C THR A 131 -24.96 10.14 -5.74
N LEU A 132 -24.85 10.40 -7.04
CA LEU A 132 -23.66 10.97 -7.68
C LEU A 132 -23.93 12.40 -8.16
N PHE A 133 -22.90 13.23 -8.11
CA PHE A 133 -22.96 14.64 -8.48
C PHE A 133 -21.88 14.97 -9.52
N TRP A 134 -22.13 16.00 -10.32
CA TRP A 134 -21.15 16.54 -11.25
C TRP A 134 -20.12 17.39 -10.55
N ASN A 135 -20.56 18.15 -9.54
CA ASN A 135 -19.71 19.09 -8.83
C ASN A 135 -19.73 18.84 -7.32
N SER A 136 -18.63 19.19 -6.65
CA SER A 136 -18.55 19.17 -5.18
C SER A 136 -19.56 20.12 -4.51
N GLU A 137 -19.98 21.18 -5.20
CA GLU A 137 -20.99 22.14 -4.70
C GLU A 137 -22.39 21.53 -4.67
N GLU A 138 -22.81 20.82 -5.72
CA GLU A 138 -24.08 20.08 -5.76
C GLU A 138 -24.14 18.98 -4.70
N ARG A 139 -23.02 18.29 -4.48
CA ARG A 139 -22.93 17.32 -3.38
C ARG A 139 -23.18 18.00 -2.03
N LYS A 140 -22.61 19.19 -1.80
CA LYS A 140 -22.78 19.91 -0.53
C LYS A 140 -24.23 20.33 -0.33
N THR A 141 -24.90 20.84 -1.36
CA THR A 141 -26.33 21.21 -1.26
C THR A 141 -27.17 19.99 -0.95
N HIS A 142 -26.98 18.88 -1.66
CA HIS A 142 -27.65 17.61 -1.35
C HIS A 142 -27.45 17.17 0.10
N CYS A 143 -26.22 17.24 0.63
CA CYS A 143 -25.95 16.87 2.02
C CYS A 143 -26.67 17.76 3.03
N ILE A 144 -26.85 19.04 2.73
CA ILE A 144 -27.60 19.98 3.58
C ILE A 144 -29.10 19.72 3.47
N ASP A 145 -29.61 19.50 2.27
CA ASP A 145 -31.04 19.45 2.03
C ASP A 145 -31.65 18.10 2.38
N ILE A 146 -30.97 17.01 2.03
CA ILE A 146 -31.46 15.63 2.23
C ILE A 146 -30.98 15.07 3.57
N HIS A 147 -29.67 15.16 3.84
CA HIS A 147 -29.10 14.58 5.07
C HIS A 147 -29.10 15.56 6.27
N LYS A 148 -29.59 16.80 6.07
CA LYS A 148 -29.61 17.84 7.11
C LYS A 148 -28.25 18.03 7.79
N MET A 149 -27.18 17.80 7.05
CA MET A 149 -25.84 17.78 7.59
C MET A 149 -25.38 19.23 7.88
N PRO A 150 -24.86 19.51 9.08
CA PRO A 150 -24.53 20.88 9.46
C PRO A 150 -23.38 21.43 8.61
N LYS A 151 -23.46 22.73 8.29
CA LYS A 151 -22.43 23.42 7.50
C LYS A 151 -21.04 23.38 8.15
N SER A 152 -20.98 23.30 9.48
CA SER A 152 -19.72 23.15 10.24
C SER A 152 -18.98 21.88 9.84
N PHE A 153 -19.69 20.76 9.75
CA PHE A 153 -19.13 19.47 9.35
C PHE A 153 -18.61 19.52 7.91
N LEU A 154 -19.41 20.05 6.98
CA LEU A 154 -19.04 20.17 5.56
C LEU A 154 -17.78 21.01 5.31
N ARG A 155 -17.45 21.95 6.19
CA ARG A 155 -16.27 22.81 6.06
C ARG A 155 -14.96 22.02 6.11
N HIS A 156 -14.91 20.91 6.85
CA HIS A 156 -13.72 20.05 6.95
C HIS A 156 -13.42 19.27 5.66
N TYR A 157 -14.44 19.06 4.83
CA TYR A 157 -14.38 18.33 3.55
C TYR A 157 -14.42 19.25 2.33
N ALA A 158 -14.56 20.56 2.54
CA ALA A 158 -14.43 21.51 1.46
C ALA A 158 -12.96 21.51 0.98
N ASN A 159 -12.75 21.24 -0.31
CA ASN A 159 -11.46 21.48 -0.95
C ASN A 159 -11.08 22.95 -0.74
N LYS A 160 -10.04 23.19 0.08
CA LYS A 160 -9.42 24.51 0.16
C LYS A 160 -8.87 24.79 -1.24
N LYS A 161 -9.56 25.63 -2.01
CA LYS A 161 -8.99 26.20 -3.22
C LYS A 161 -7.72 26.91 -2.77
N ASN A 162 -6.57 26.32 -3.04
CA ASN A 162 -5.32 27.05 -2.98
C ASN A 162 -5.50 28.17 -4.01
N HIS A 163 -5.77 29.39 -3.55
CA HIS A 163 -5.57 30.58 -4.36
C HIS A 163 -4.06 30.66 -4.63
N LYS A 164 -3.57 29.83 -5.55
CA LYS A 164 -2.34 30.14 -6.28
C LYS A 164 -2.66 31.45 -6.98
N LYS A 165 -2.18 32.56 -6.42
CA LYS A 165 -2.02 33.79 -7.19
C LYS A 165 -1.29 33.36 -8.46
N ASN A 166 -1.95 33.46 -9.61
CA ASN A 166 -1.34 33.28 -10.91
C ASN A 166 -0.27 34.36 -11.04
N GLN A 167 0.94 34.09 -10.53
CA GLN A 167 2.11 34.81 -10.99
C GLN A 167 2.35 34.26 -12.39
N LYS A 168 1.98 35.05 -13.40
CA LYS A 168 2.37 34.81 -14.78
C LYS A 168 3.88 34.63 -14.78
N ILE A 169 4.35 33.40 -14.93
CA ILE A 169 5.74 33.15 -15.31
C ILE A 169 5.85 33.71 -16.72
N LYS A 170 6.48 34.88 -16.84
CA LYS A 170 6.89 35.40 -18.14
C LYS A 170 7.97 34.43 -18.64
N HIS A 171 7.64 33.61 -19.63
CA HIS A 171 8.68 32.93 -20.39
C HIS A 171 9.51 34.03 -21.06
N ALA A 172 10.74 34.24 -20.59
CA ALA A 172 11.75 34.95 -21.37
C ALA A 172 12.07 34.07 -22.58
N GLU A 173 12.28 34.69 -23.74
CA GLU A 173 12.65 34.01 -24.98
C GLU A 173 13.85 33.06 -24.75
N PRO A 174 13.87 31.89 -25.43
CA PRO A 174 15.01 30.99 -25.34
C PRO A 174 16.28 31.69 -25.84
N PRO A 175 17.44 31.54 -25.17
CA PRO A 175 18.70 32.11 -25.63
C PRO A 175 19.08 31.54 -27.00
N ASN A 176 19.51 32.43 -27.89
CA ASN A 176 19.99 32.17 -29.24
C ASN A 176 21.15 31.14 -29.25
N LEU A 177 21.08 30.14 -30.15
CA LEU A 177 21.94 28.96 -30.21
C LEU A 177 23.28 29.17 -30.97
N GLU A 178 23.64 30.40 -31.36
CA GLU A 178 24.80 30.65 -32.22
C GLU A 178 26.15 30.94 -31.51
N GLY A 179 26.27 30.71 -30.20
CA GLY A 179 27.44 31.17 -29.41
C GLY A 179 28.48 30.11 -28.97
N MET A 180 28.41 28.86 -29.43
CA MET A 180 29.23 27.75 -28.89
C MET A 180 30.28 27.17 -29.86
N LEU A 181 30.94 28.02 -30.65
CA LEU A 181 32.16 27.64 -31.36
C LEU A 181 33.20 28.74 -31.16
N ASP A 182 34.08 28.54 -30.17
CA ASP A 182 35.52 28.82 -30.26
C ASP A 182 36.15 28.77 -28.87
N SER A 183 36.71 27.61 -28.52
CA SER A 183 37.80 27.48 -27.55
C SER A 183 38.45 26.11 -27.72
N ASN A 184 39.41 26.03 -28.64
CA ASN A 184 40.38 24.95 -28.71
C ASN A 184 41.23 24.98 -27.43
N MET A 185 41.19 23.89 -26.65
CA MET A 185 42.15 23.69 -25.55
C MET A 185 43.46 23.15 -26.11
N VAL A 186 44.53 23.93 -25.94
CA VAL A 186 45.91 23.44 -25.94
C VAL A 186 46.08 22.59 -24.67
N ILE A 187 46.63 21.40 -24.82
CA ILE A 187 47.01 20.50 -23.72
C ILE A 187 48.53 20.61 -23.57
N ASP A 188 48.99 21.07 -22.41
CA ASP A 188 50.37 20.87 -21.92
C ASP A 188 50.47 19.53 -21.18
#